data_AF-A0A0R3FGT2-F1
#
_entry.id   AF-A0A0R3FGT2-F1
#
_cell.length_a   1.000
_cell.length_b   1.000
_cell.length_c   1.000
_cell.angle_alpha   90.00
_cell.angle_beta   90.00
_cell.angle_gamma   90.00
#
_symmetry.space_group_name_H-M   'P 1'
#
loop_
_entity.id
_entity.type
_entity.pdbx_description
1 polymer ?
#
loop_
_entity_poly.entity_id
_entity_poly.type
_entity_poly.pdbx_seq_one_letter_code
_entity_poly.pdbx_strand_id
1 'polypeptide(L)'
;MPLTAKLIVGSGAMALSLVAGGGIASADPDVTAIVNTTCTYPQIMAALNEQSPAAAQQVNANPIAGAWLQQFVASPKVKRQQMVNEVRGMPAVQEYTVLINQVANSCNNY
;
A
#
# COMPACT_ATOMS: atom_id res chain seq x y z
N MET A 1 23.22 -47.37 -15.08
CA MET A 1 21.90 -47.45 -14.41
C MET A 1 21.26 -46.07 -14.49
N PRO A 2 19.99 -45.99 -14.93
CA PRO A 2 19.32 -44.77 -15.34
C PRO A 2 18.62 -44.09 -14.16
N LEU A 3 18.60 -42.76 -14.13
CA LEU A 3 17.66 -42.00 -13.30
C LEU A 3 17.02 -40.91 -14.16
N THR A 4 15.99 -41.35 -14.87
CA THR A 4 14.92 -40.52 -15.43
C THR A 4 14.05 -40.00 -14.28
N ALA A 5 13.93 -38.67 -14.12
CA ALA A 5 12.80 -38.07 -13.42
C ALA A 5 12.48 -36.69 -14.00
N LYS A 6 11.28 -36.63 -14.59
CA LYS A 6 10.57 -35.47 -15.16
C LYS A 6 10.42 -34.34 -14.13
N LEU A 7 10.42 -33.09 -14.58
CA LEU A 7 9.50 -32.07 -14.07
C LEU A 7 9.21 -31.05 -15.17
N ILE A 8 7.95 -31.07 -15.57
CA ILE A 8 7.28 -30.16 -16.49
C ILE A 8 7.20 -28.80 -15.78
N VAL A 9 7.82 -27.78 -16.35
CA VAL A 9 7.62 -26.38 -15.95
C VAL A 9 7.17 -25.62 -17.20
N GLY A 10 5.88 -25.76 -17.50
CA GLY A 10 5.18 -24.86 -18.42
C GLY A 10 4.70 -23.66 -17.62
N SER A 11 5.62 -22.78 -17.24
CA SER A 11 5.31 -21.52 -16.56
C SER A 11 4.57 -20.62 -17.55
N GLY A 12 3.28 -20.41 -17.31
CA GLY A 12 2.54 -19.30 -17.91
C GLY A 12 3.27 -18.00 -17.60
N ALA A 13 3.67 -17.29 -18.65
CA ALA A 13 4.34 -16.01 -18.55
C ALA A 13 3.40 -14.99 -17.92
N MET A 14 3.68 -14.61 -16.68
CA MET A 14 3.36 -13.27 -16.18
C MET A 14 4.69 -12.60 -15.85
N ALA A 15 5.38 -12.15 -16.90
CA ALA A 15 6.49 -11.22 -16.77
C ALA A 15 5.90 -9.86 -16.36
N LEU A 16 5.63 -9.65 -15.08
CA LEU A 16 5.46 -8.33 -14.51
C LEU A 16 6.85 -7.74 -14.26
N SER A 17 7.53 -7.39 -15.35
CA SER A 17 8.69 -6.51 -15.32
C SER A 17 8.20 -5.10 -14.96
N LEU A 18 8.06 -4.80 -13.68
CA LEU A 18 8.00 -3.42 -13.19
C LEU A 18 9.23 -3.15 -12.34
N VAL A 19 10.31 -2.76 -13.01
CA VAL A 19 11.25 -1.81 -12.41
C VAL A 19 10.48 -0.51 -12.26
N ALA A 20 10.05 -0.22 -11.04
CA ALA A 20 9.76 1.13 -10.58
C ALA A 20 10.51 1.30 -9.26
N GLY A 21 11.66 1.97 -9.35
CA GLY A 21 12.56 2.19 -8.24
C GLY A 21 11.87 2.90 -7.07
N GLY A 22 12.19 2.42 -5.87
CA GLY A 22 11.95 3.08 -4.62
C GLY A 22 13.03 2.65 -3.65
N GLY A 23 14.29 3.00 -3.94
CA GLY A 23 15.36 2.85 -2.97
C GLY A 23 15.03 3.73 -1.77
N ILE A 24 14.64 3.12 -0.65
CA ILE A 24 14.41 3.83 0.60
C ILE A 24 15.75 4.10 1.27
N ALA A 25 16.38 5.20 0.88
CA ALA A 25 17.03 6.04 1.87
C ALA A 25 16.09 7.21 2.14
N SER A 26 15.44 7.23 3.30
CA SER A 26 15.11 8.46 4.03
C SER A 26 14.39 8.16 5.34
N ALA A 27 15.12 8.45 6.41
CA ALA A 27 14.68 8.44 7.79
C ALA A 27 13.91 9.74 8.09
N ASP A 28 12.63 9.78 7.74
CA ASP A 28 11.65 10.71 8.31
C ASP A 28 10.30 9.98 8.38
N PRO A 29 9.54 10.06 9.48
CA PRO A 29 8.19 9.52 9.55
C PRO A 29 7.28 10.38 8.66
N ASP A 30 7.39 10.19 7.36
CA ASP A 30 6.69 10.96 6.38
C ASP A 30 5.70 10.05 5.63
N VAL A 31 4.43 10.45 5.62
CA VAL A 31 3.34 9.73 4.97
C VAL A 31 3.28 9.98 3.45
N THR A 32 4.22 10.73 2.85
CA THR A 32 4.21 11.01 1.40
C THR A 32 4.51 9.81 0.53
N ALA A 33 5.02 8.70 1.07
CA ALA A 33 5.16 7.46 0.29
C ALA A 33 3.81 7.05 -0.31
N ILE A 34 2.69 7.27 0.41
CA ILE A 34 1.35 6.95 -0.08
C ILE A 34 0.91 7.88 -1.23
N VAL A 35 1.47 9.09 -1.36
CA VAL A 35 1.11 10.04 -2.44
C VAL A 35 1.48 9.49 -3.82
N ASN A 36 2.57 8.73 -3.91
CA ASN A 36 3.05 8.12 -5.14
C ASN A 36 2.46 6.73 -5.41
N THR A 37 1.64 6.19 -4.50
CA THR A 37 1.07 4.85 -4.68
C THR A 37 0.09 4.78 -5.85
N THR A 38 0.06 3.65 -6.54
CA THR A 38 -0.94 3.31 -7.57
C THR A 38 -2.01 2.36 -7.04
N CYS A 39 -1.97 2.01 -5.76
CA CYS A 39 -2.85 1.02 -5.18
C CYS A 39 -4.31 1.47 -5.17
N THR A 40 -5.20 0.51 -5.39
CA THR A 40 -6.65 0.73 -5.30
C THR A 40 -7.14 0.57 -3.86
N TYR A 41 -8.35 1.04 -3.57
CA TYR A 41 -8.96 0.87 -2.24
C TYR A 41 -8.93 -0.59 -1.73
N PRO A 42 -9.36 -1.61 -2.51
CA PRO A 42 -9.29 -2.99 -2.03
C PRO A 42 -7.86 -3.48 -1.76
N GLN A 43 -6.87 -3.05 -2.55
CA GLN A 43 -5.46 -3.38 -2.32
C GLN A 43 -4.92 -2.78 -1.02
N ILE A 44 -5.27 -1.51 -0.76
CA ILE A 44 -4.92 -0.84 0.50
C ILE A 44 -5.57 -1.56 1.67
N MET A 45 -6.86 -1.91 1.59
CA MET A 45 -7.55 -2.61 2.68
C MET A 45 -7.01 -4.03 2.90
N ALA A 46 -6.62 -4.75 1.85
CA ALA A 46 -6.00 -6.05 1.95
C ALA A 46 -4.63 -5.96 2.65
N ALA A 47 -3.75 -5.05 2.20
CA ALA A 47 -2.46 -4.79 2.82
C ALA A 47 -2.59 -4.30 4.26
N LEU A 48 -3.55 -3.42 4.53
CA LEU A 48 -3.83 -2.91 5.87
C LEU A 48 -4.32 -4.03 6.80
N ASN A 49 -5.18 -4.93 6.32
CA ASN A 49 -5.68 -6.05 7.10
C ASN A 49 -4.58 -7.06 7.45
N GLU A 50 -3.61 -7.27 6.55
CA GLU A 50 -2.45 -8.14 6.78
C GLU A 50 -1.46 -7.52 7.77
N GLN A 51 -1.18 -6.23 7.65
CA GLN A 51 -0.22 -5.56 8.54
C GLN A 51 -0.80 -5.21 9.90
N SER A 52 -2.06 -4.80 9.93
CA SER A 52 -2.77 -4.41 11.15
C SER A 52 -4.28 -4.63 11.00
N PRO A 53 -4.78 -5.83 11.37
CA PRO A 53 -6.22 -6.11 11.34
C PRO A 53 -7.01 -5.18 12.27
N ALA A 54 -6.41 -4.71 13.37
CA ALA A 54 -7.03 -3.73 14.26
C ALA A 54 -7.23 -2.37 13.56
N ALA A 55 -6.24 -1.88 12.81
CA ALA A 55 -6.39 -0.63 12.05
C ALA A 55 -7.40 -0.79 10.88
N ALA A 56 -7.41 -1.95 10.21
CA ALA A 56 -8.41 -2.25 9.20
C ALA A 56 -9.84 -2.25 9.78
N GLN A 57 -10.02 -2.79 10.99
CA GLN A 57 -11.29 -2.72 11.72
C GLN A 57 -11.69 -1.27 12.06
N GLN A 58 -10.74 -0.43 12.48
CA GLN A 58 -11.01 1.00 12.74
C GLN A 58 -11.48 1.72 11.47
N VAL A 59 -10.85 1.46 10.33
CA VAL A 59 -11.27 2.01 9.03
C VAL A 59 -12.66 1.51 8.65
N ASN A 60 -12.93 0.21 8.82
CA ASN A 60 -14.25 -0.36 8.53
C ASN A 60 -15.34 0.15 9.47
N ALA A 61 -15.01 0.40 10.74
CA ALA A 61 -15.93 0.96 11.73
C ALA A 61 -16.14 2.47 11.57
N ASN A 62 -15.24 3.16 10.86
CA ASN A 62 -15.30 4.60 10.65
C ASN A 62 -15.61 4.94 9.18
N PRO A 63 -16.87 5.29 8.83
CA PRO A 63 -17.26 5.59 7.45
C PRO A 63 -16.51 6.81 6.87
N ILE A 64 -16.05 7.74 7.71
CA ILE A 64 -15.27 8.90 7.27
C ILE A 64 -13.88 8.44 6.80
N ALA A 65 -13.25 7.50 7.53
CA ALA A 65 -11.95 6.95 7.15
C ALA A 65 -12.03 6.18 5.83
N GLY A 66 -13.07 5.36 5.66
CA GLY A 66 -13.35 4.65 4.41
C GLY A 66 -13.55 5.61 3.23
N ALA A 67 -14.37 6.66 3.40
CA ALA A 67 -14.60 7.67 2.37
C ALA A 67 -13.32 8.46 2.03
N TRP A 68 -12.51 8.81 3.04
CA TRP A 68 -11.23 9.49 2.83
C TRP A 68 -10.27 8.62 2.01
N LEU A 69 -10.13 7.33 2.33
CA LEU A 69 -9.29 6.40 1.57
C LEU A 69 -9.79 6.19 0.14
N GLN A 70 -11.11 6.06 -0.06
CA GLN A 70 -11.69 5.97 -1.40
C GLN A 70 -11.41 7.24 -2.22
N GLN A 71 -11.62 8.42 -1.62
CA GLN A 71 -11.29 9.68 -2.27
C GLN A 71 -9.79 9.79 -2.55
N PHE A 72 -8.94 9.32 -1.64
CA PHE A 72 -7.50 9.36 -1.78
C PHE A 72 -7.03 8.56 -3.00
N VAL A 73 -7.45 7.29 -3.12
CA VAL A 73 -7.05 6.45 -4.26
C VAL A 73 -7.62 6.95 -5.58
N ALA A 74 -8.84 7.51 -5.58
CA ALA A 74 -9.48 8.06 -6.77
C ALA A 74 -8.91 9.43 -7.19
N SER A 75 -8.22 10.12 -6.28
CA SER A 75 -7.68 11.46 -6.54
C SER A 75 -6.36 11.42 -7.33
N PRO A 76 -6.07 12.41 -8.18
CA PRO A 76 -4.77 12.56 -8.81
C PRO A 76 -3.68 12.92 -7.77
N LYS A 77 -2.41 12.67 -8.11
CA LYS A 77 -1.25 12.89 -7.21
C LYS A 77 -1.25 14.24 -6.49
N VAL A 78 -1.54 15.33 -7.19
CA VAL A 78 -1.58 16.68 -6.60
C VAL A 78 -2.61 16.77 -5.48
N LYS A 79 -3.79 16.19 -5.69
CA LYS A 79 -4.87 16.19 -4.69
C LYS A 79 -4.57 15.23 -3.54
N ARG A 80 -3.92 14.08 -3.79
CA ARG A 80 -3.41 13.20 -2.73
C ARG A 80 -2.41 13.91 -1.82
N GLN A 81 -1.50 14.70 -2.40
CA GLN A 81 -0.54 15.49 -1.63
C GLN A 81 -1.23 16.51 -0.73
N GLN A 82 -2.28 17.17 -1.24
CA GLN A 82 -3.11 18.09 -0.44
C GLN A 82 -3.77 17.34 0.73
N MET A 83 -4.44 16.22 0.45
CA MET A 83 -5.08 15.39 1.47
C MET A 83 -4.12 14.91 2.55
N VAL A 84 -2.90 14.52 2.17
CA VAL A 84 -1.85 14.13 3.13
C VAL A 84 -1.38 15.34 3.94
N ASN A 85 -1.24 16.51 3.32
CA ASN A 85 -0.87 17.74 4.02
C ASN A 85 -1.95 18.21 5.00
N GLU A 86 -3.22 17.92 4.76
CA GLU A 86 -4.31 18.22 5.69
C GLU A 86 -4.19 17.40 6.98
N VAL A 87 -3.73 16.16 6.89
CA VAL A 87 -3.74 15.21 8.00
C VAL A 87 -2.38 15.00 8.67
N ARG A 88 -1.27 15.43 8.05
CA ARG A 88 0.11 15.29 8.59
C ARG A 88 0.33 15.96 9.95
N GLY A 89 -0.47 16.98 10.27
CA GLY A 89 -0.42 17.68 11.56
C GLY A 89 -1.24 17.03 12.67
N MET A 90 -2.00 15.96 12.36
CA MET A 90 -2.87 15.30 13.33
C MET A 90 -2.06 14.24 14.09
N PRO A 91 -2.04 14.26 15.44
CA PRO A 91 -1.30 13.27 16.24
C PRO A 91 -1.80 11.84 15.99
N ALA A 92 -3.10 11.67 15.75
CA ALA A 92 -3.69 10.37 15.39
C ALA A 92 -3.07 9.76 14.13
N VAL A 93 -2.60 10.55 13.17
CA VAL A 93 -1.97 10.05 11.92
C VAL A 93 -0.50 9.72 12.12
N GLN A 94 0.16 10.43 13.04
CA GLN A 94 1.57 10.18 13.39
C GLN A 94 1.74 8.75 13.94
N GLU A 95 0.79 8.29 14.78
CA GLU A 95 0.80 6.93 15.32
C GLU A 95 0.68 5.83 14.23
N TYR A 96 0.02 6.14 13.11
CA TYR A 96 -0.13 5.21 11.98
C TYR A 96 0.89 5.43 10.86
N THR A 97 1.83 6.37 11.00
CA THR A 97 2.73 6.74 9.90
C THR A 97 3.60 5.57 9.42
N VAL A 98 4.08 4.74 10.35
CA VAL A 98 4.84 3.52 10.01
C VAL A 98 3.96 2.54 9.22
N LEU A 99 2.72 2.31 9.69
CA LEU A 99 1.76 1.41 9.05
C LEU A 99 1.37 1.93 7.65
N ILE A 100 1.09 3.23 7.51
CA ILE A 100 0.77 3.87 6.22
C ILE A 100 1.90 3.66 5.21
N ASN A 101 3.16 3.81 5.65
CA ASN A 101 4.32 3.56 4.79
C ASN A 101 4.44 2.09 4.41
N GLN A 102 4.28 1.17 5.35
CA GLN A 102 4.33 -0.27 5.06
C GLN A 102 3.21 -0.68 4.08
N VAL A 103 1.98 -0.18 4.27
CA VAL A 103 0.86 -0.38 3.33
C VAL A 103 1.19 0.22 1.97
N ALA A 104 1.67 1.46 1.89
CA ALA A 104 2.02 2.10 0.62
C ALA A 104 3.07 1.32 -0.18
N ASN A 105 4.03 0.69 0.51
CA ASN A 105 5.10 -0.10 -0.12
C ASN A 105 4.66 -1.50 -0.55
N SER A 106 3.68 -2.11 0.14
CA SER A 106 3.29 -3.51 -0.10
C SER A 106 1.96 -3.67 -0.82
N CYS A 107 1.11 -2.63 -0.87
CA CYS A 107 -0.24 -2.73 -1.40
C CYS A 107 -0.31 -3.21 -2.86
N ASN A 108 0.73 -3.00 -3.66
CA ASN A 108 0.79 -3.52 -5.04
C ASN A 108 0.94 -5.05 -5.13
N ASN A 109 1.18 -5.74 -4.01
CA ASN A 109 1.22 -7.20 -3.95
C ASN A 109 -0.17 -7.83 -3.69
N TYR A 110 -1.21 -7.00 -3.54
CA TYR A 110 -2.60 -7.39 -3.34
C TYR A 110 -3.47 -6.95 -4.52
#